data_AF-A0A2H3KSU2-F1
#
_entry.id   AF-A0A2H3KSU2-F1
#
_cell.length_a   1.000
_cell.length_b   1.000
_cell.length_c   1.000
_cell.angle_alpha   90.00
_cell.angle_beta   90.00
_cell.angle_gamma   90.00
#
_symmetry.space_group_name_H-M   'P 1'
#
loop_
_entity.id
_entity.type
_entity.pdbx_description
1 polymer ?
#
loop_
_entity_poly.entity_id
_entity_poly.type
_entity_poly.pdbx_seq_one_letter_code
_entity_poly.pdbx_strand_id
1 'polypeptide(L)'
;MKVCPYPCPIIARDRNDITALRQHLLEGHQCLDTWLSLSRLVDDPRQRRDCLERAAVLAPEDQKIREEWLKAVLVVEPDNTSAESLLREIETLRLLSDVKTNYFHEQPRARLLGDILLDMQVITPSELQEVLKMQSDGMAIITDRRLGQILLRQKLITPSKLARALIIQQQERSSLRIAPQVLGEYLVEQQLITPEQLEKVLIEQIRLDQKGQRLSLGQILIRLRILPPKVIEKAVTDHQRAFWAKLDK
;
A
#
# COMPACT_ATOMS: atom_id res chain seq x y z
N MET A 1 -13.67 -33.33 -2.36
CA MET A 1 -14.33 -32.15 -2.96
C MET A 1 -13.62 -31.80 -4.25
N LYS A 2 -14.35 -31.49 -5.31
CA LYS A 2 -13.78 -31.15 -6.61
C LYS A 2 -13.71 -29.63 -6.71
N VAL A 3 -12.52 -29.09 -6.96
CA VAL A 3 -12.36 -27.65 -7.25
C VAL A 3 -12.99 -27.39 -8.62
N CYS A 4 -13.87 -26.40 -8.71
CA CYS A 4 -14.52 -26.05 -9.98
C CYS A 4 -13.58 -25.17 -10.82
N PRO A 5 -13.41 -25.44 -12.13
CA PRO A 5 -12.62 -24.57 -13.00
C PRO A 5 -13.28 -23.19 -13.12
N TYR A 6 -12.45 -22.15 -13.24
CA TYR A 6 -12.90 -20.78 -13.54
C TYR A 6 -12.54 -20.41 -14.97
N PRO A 7 -13.50 -20.01 -15.84
CA PRO A 7 -14.95 -19.92 -15.58
C PRO A 7 -15.66 -21.29 -15.56
N CYS A 8 -16.72 -21.41 -14.75
CA CYS A 8 -17.46 -22.67 -14.62
C CYS A 8 -18.31 -22.98 -15.87
N PRO A 9 -18.17 -24.16 -16.50
CA PRO A 9 -18.89 -24.51 -17.73
C PRO A 9 -20.40 -24.68 -17.53
N ILE A 10 -20.85 -25.12 -16.34
CA ILE A 10 -22.28 -25.22 -15.99
C ILE A 10 -22.89 -23.83 -15.94
N ILE A 11 -22.18 -22.86 -15.38
CA ILE A 11 -22.66 -21.47 -15.29
C ILE A 11 -22.73 -20.80 -16.66
N ALA A 12 -21.80 -21.14 -17.56
CA ALA A 12 -21.85 -20.65 -18.93
C ALA A 12 -23.09 -21.14 -19.71
N ARG A 13 -23.65 -22.29 -19.33
CA ARG A 13 -24.78 -22.93 -20.04
C ARG A 13 -26.12 -22.69 -19.35
N ASP A 14 -26.18 -22.87 -18.04
CA ASP A 14 -27.43 -23.10 -17.30
C ASP A 14 -27.55 -22.16 -16.08
N ARG A 15 -27.10 -20.90 -16.21
CA ARG A 15 -27.01 -19.91 -15.11
C ARG A 15 -28.32 -19.65 -14.35
N ASN A 16 -29.47 -19.90 -14.98
CA ASN A 16 -30.80 -19.63 -14.40
C ASN A 16 -31.56 -20.91 -14.01
N ASP A 17 -30.97 -22.09 -14.18
CA ASP A 17 -31.62 -23.36 -13.86
C ASP A 17 -31.20 -23.85 -12.46
N ILE A 18 -32.08 -23.65 -11.48
CA ILE A 18 -31.87 -24.07 -10.09
C ILE A 18 -31.57 -25.58 -10.00
N THR A 19 -32.17 -26.41 -10.86
CA THR A 19 -32.01 -27.87 -10.83
C THR A 19 -30.60 -28.25 -11.27
N ALA A 20 -30.14 -27.69 -12.40
CA ALA A 20 -28.80 -27.90 -12.93
C ALA A 20 -27.71 -27.40 -11.94
N LEU A 21 -27.91 -26.23 -11.35
CA LEU A 21 -27.00 -25.65 -10.37
C LEU A 21 -26.93 -26.48 -9.07
N ARG A 22 -28.07 -26.98 -8.57
CA ARG A 22 -28.11 -27.87 -7.41
C ARG A 22 -27.41 -29.20 -7.69
N GLN A 23 -27.65 -29.79 -8.85
CA GLN A 23 -26.99 -31.03 -9.26
C GLN A 23 -25.47 -30.87 -9.30
N HIS A 24 -24.97 -29.75 -9.86
CA HIS A 24 -23.54 -29.45 -9.90
C HIS A 24 -22.90 -29.43 -8.50
N LEU A 25 -23.60 -28.88 -7.50
CA LEU A 25 -23.11 -28.87 -6.11
C LEU A 25 -23.18 -30.26 -5.45
N LEU A 26 -24.24 -31.03 -5.72
CA LEU A 26 -24.41 -32.40 -5.22
C LEU A 26 -23.34 -33.36 -5.75
N GLU A 27 -22.82 -33.11 -6.95
CA GLU A 27 -21.67 -33.82 -7.54
C GLU A 27 -20.34 -33.51 -6.81
N GLY A 28 -20.37 -32.63 -5.80
CA GLY A 28 -19.26 -32.33 -4.88
C GLY A 28 -18.35 -31.19 -5.34
N HIS A 29 -18.82 -30.35 -6.26
CA HIS A 29 -18.07 -29.19 -6.76
C HIS A 29 -18.15 -28.00 -5.80
N GLN A 30 -16.98 -27.46 -5.45
CA GLN A 30 -16.86 -26.16 -4.76
C GLN A 30 -16.87 -25.06 -5.82
N CYS A 31 -18.06 -24.56 -6.18
CA CYS A 31 -18.22 -23.57 -7.23
C CYS A 31 -18.80 -22.26 -6.68
N LEU A 32 -17.98 -21.21 -6.64
CA LEU A 32 -18.38 -19.87 -6.22
C LEU A 32 -19.54 -19.33 -7.07
N ASP A 33 -19.39 -19.38 -8.39
CA ASP A 33 -20.37 -18.86 -9.35
C ASP A 33 -21.74 -19.52 -9.21
N THR A 34 -21.77 -20.80 -8.82
CA THR A 34 -22.99 -21.57 -8.59
C THR A 34 -23.71 -21.09 -7.33
N TRP A 35 -22.99 -20.89 -6.23
CA TRP A 35 -23.58 -20.33 -5.01
C TRP A 35 -24.10 -18.90 -5.22
N LEU A 36 -23.37 -18.07 -5.97
CA LEU A 36 -23.81 -16.71 -6.32
C LEU A 36 -24.99 -16.67 -7.31
N SER A 37 -25.15 -17.69 -8.15
CA SER A 37 -26.30 -17.77 -9.05
C SER A 37 -27.53 -18.28 -8.30
N LEU A 38 -27.37 -19.29 -7.43
CA LEU A 38 -28.43 -19.77 -6.56
C LEU A 38 -28.95 -18.69 -5.61
N SER A 39 -28.08 -17.86 -5.01
CA SER A 39 -28.52 -16.78 -4.12
C SER A 39 -29.43 -15.74 -4.79
N ARG A 40 -29.38 -15.63 -6.13
CA ARG A 40 -30.25 -14.75 -6.93
C ARG A 40 -31.55 -15.42 -7.36
N LEU A 41 -31.60 -16.76 -7.38
CA LEU A 41 -32.73 -17.54 -7.86
C LEU A 41 -33.65 -18.06 -6.74
N VAL A 42 -33.15 -18.11 -5.50
CA VAL A 42 -33.95 -18.56 -4.35
C VAL A 42 -34.77 -17.41 -3.74
N ASP A 43 -36.05 -17.67 -3.50
CA ASP A 43 -36.97 -16.70 -2.89
C ASP A 43 -36.91 -16.69 -1.35
N ASP A 44 -36.57 -17.83 -0.74
CA ASP A 44 -36.50 -17.96 0.72
C ASP A 44 -35.27 -17.22 1.29
N PRO A 45 -35.46 -16.23 2.19
CA PRO A 45 -34.36 -15.48 2.78
C PRO A 45 -33.31 -16.33 3.50
N ARG A 46 -33.74 -17.45 4.12
CA ARG A 46 -32.82 -18.36 4.82
C ARG A 46 -31.91 -19.09 3.82
N GLN A 47 -32.50 -19.64 2.76
CA GLN A 47 -31.74 -20.28 1.68
C GLN A 47 -30.81 -19.29 0.98
N ARG A 48 -31.25 -18.05 0.78
CA ARG A 48 -30.42 -16.99 0.22
C ARG A 48 -29.20 -16.70 1.09
N ARG A 49 -29.39 -16.53 2.40
CA ARG A 49 -28.30 -16.33 3.36
C ARG A 49 -27.30 -17.49 3.32
N ASP A 50 -27.78 -18.73 3.34
CA ASP A 50 -26.93 -19.93 3.33
C ASP A 50 -26.16 -20.10 2.01
N CYS A 51 -26.72 -19.66 0.88
CA CYS A 51 -25.99 -19.61 -0.40
C CYS A 51 -24.86 -18.58 -0.36
N LEU A 52 -25.14 -17.38 0.18
CA LEU A 52 -24.15 -16.30 0.29
C LEU A 52 -23.05 -16.62 1.32
N GLU A 53 -23.38 -17.32 2.40
CA GLU A 53 -22.40 -17.79 3.39
C GLU A 53 -21.38 -18.73 2.73
N ARG A 54 -21.85 -19.73 1.97
CA ARG A 54 -20.96 -20.66 1.25
C ARG A 54 -20.14 -19.96 0.16
N ALA A 55 -20.70 -18.93 -0.49
CA ALA A 55 -19.94 -18.10 -1.42
C ALA A 55 -18.84 -17.31 -0.71
N ALA A 56 -19.14 -16.69 0.44
CA ALA A 56 -18.17 -15.93 1.23
C ALA A 56 -17.02 -16.80 1.75
N VAL A 57 -17.29 -18.06 2.13
CA VAL A 57 -16.25 -19.02 2.53
C VAL A 57 -15.31 -19.36 1.37
N LEU A 58 -15.82 -19.45 0.13
CA LEU A 58 -15.02 -19.74 -1.06
C LEU A 58 -14.23 -18.53 -1.57
N ALA A 59 -14.66 -17.31 -1.24
CA ALA A 59 -14.02 -16.06 -1.65
C ALA A 59 -13.93 -15.07 -0.47
N PRO A 60 -13.08 -15.34 0.55
CA PRO A 60 -13.02 -14.53 1.78
C PRO A 60 -12.54 -13.09 1.54
N GLU A 61 -11.77 -12.87 0.47
CA GLU A 61 -11.24 -11.55 0.08
C GLU A 61 -12.25 -10.71 -0.73
N ASP A 62 -13.39 -11.27 -1.14
CA ASP A 62 -14.40 -10.54 -1.91
C ASP A 62 -15.35 -9.77 -0.98
N GLN A 63 -15.06 -8.47 -0.82
CA GLN A 63 -15.83 -7.57 0.03
C GLN A 63 -17.31 -7.45 -0.38
N LYS A 64 -17.62 -7.58 -1.68
CA LYS A 64 -19.00 -7.45 -2.19
C LYS A 64 -19.84 -8.65 -1.74
N ILE A 65 -19.28 -9.85 -1.84
CA ILE A 65 -19.95 -11.08 -1.38
C ILE A 65 -20.18 -11.03 0.13
N ARG A 66 -19.17 -10.55 0.88
CA ARG A 66 -19.28 -10.39 2.33
C ARG A 66 -20.39 -9.42 2.74
N GLU A 67 -20.51 -8.28 2.06
CA GLU A 67 -21.60 -7.32 2.32
C GLU A 67 -22.98 -7.88 1.99
N GLU A 68 -23.13 -8.56 0.83
CA GLU A 68 -24.39 -9.21 0.46
C GLU A 68 -24.80 -10.28 1.48
N TRP A 69 -23.84 -11.05 2.00
CA TRP A 69 -24.07 -12.02 3.07
C TRP A 69 -24.52 -11.34 4.38
N LEU A 70 -23.83 -10.29 4.84
CA LEU A 70 -24.21 -9.55 6.06
C LEU A 70 -25.63 -8.98 5.96
N LYS A 71 -26.01 -8.45 4.79
CA LYS A 71 -27.38 -7.99 4.52
C LYS A 71 -28.38 -9.15 4.62
N ALA A 72 -28.06 -10.31 4.06
CA ALA A 72 -28.92 -11.48 4.15
C ALA A 72 -29.04 -12.04 5.59
N VAL A 73 -27.98 -11.93 6.40
CA VAL A 73 -28.03 -12.26 7.84
C VAL A 73 -29.06 -11.38 8.55
N LEU A 74 -29.02 -10.06 8.34
CA LEU A 74 -29.94 -9.12 8.99
C LEU A 74 -31.41 -9.29 8.55
N VAL A 75 -31.67 -9.84 7.37
CA VAL A 75 -33.04 -10.20 6.94
C VAL A 75 -33.57 -11.39 7.75
N VAL A 76 -32.72 -12.35 8.09
CA VAL A 76 -33.11 -13.56 8.84
C VAL A 76 -33.06 -13.31 10.35
N GLU A 77 -32.10 -12.52 10.82
CA GLU A 77 -31.78 -12.21 12.21
C GLU A 77 -31.59 -10.69 12.39
N PRO A 78 -32.68 -9.91 12.52
CA PRO A 78 -32.60 -8.45 12.62
C PRO A 78 -31.83 -7.95 13.84
N ASP A 79 -31.84 -8.71 14.94
CA ASP A 79 -31.19 -8.34 16.21
C ASP A 79 -29.70 -8.73 16.24
N ASN A 80 -29.11 -9.14 15.12
CA ASN A 80 -27.70 -9.55 15.05
C ASN A 80 -26.78 -8.31 15.05
N THR A 81 -26.45 -7.85 16.27
CA THR A 81 -25.60 -6.67 16.51
C THR A 81 -24.21 -6.77 15.88
N SER A 82 -23.65 -7.98 15.79
CA SER A 82 -22.35 -8.22 15.15
C SER A 82 -22.41 -7.98 13.64
N ALA A 83 -23.44 -8.51 12.97
CA ALA A 83 -23.65 -8.30 11.54
C ALA A 83 -23.95 -6.82 11.24
N GLU A 84 -24.76 -6.17 12.08
CA GLU A 84 -25.08 -4.76 11.97
C GLU A 84 -23.83 -3.87 12.11
N SER A 85 -22.99 -4.12 13.12
CA SER A 85 -21.75 -3.36 13.34
C SER A 85 -20.79 -3.47 12.15
N LEU A 86 -20.59 -4.68 11.62
CA LEU A 86 -19.74 -4.92 10.46
C LEU A 86 -20.29 -4.25 9.19
N LEU A 87 -21.61 -4.25 8.99
CA LEU A 87 -22.23 -3.58 7.86
C LEU A 87 -22.04 -2.06 7.95
N ARG A 88 -22.24 -1.48 9.14
CA ARG A 88 -22.00 -0.06 9.40
C ARG A 88 -20.55 0.33 9.17
N GLU A 89 -19.59 -0.51 9.54
CA GLU A 89 -18.17 -0.27 9.28
C GLU A 89 -17.89 -0.21 7.77
N ILE A 90 -18.40 -1.18 7.00
CA ILE A 90 -18.27 -1.21 5.54
C ILE A 90 -18.92 0.02 4.90
N GLU A 91 -20.13 0.38 5.34
CA GLU A 91 -20.85 1.56 4.84
C GLU A 91 -20.13 2.86 5.22
N THR A 92 -19.57 2.94 6.43
CA THR A 92 -18.77 4.10 6.87
C THR A 92 -17.54 4.25 5.99
N LEU A 93 -16.81 3.17 5.74
CA LEU A 93 -15.63 3.19 4.85
C LEU A 93 -16.02 3.57 3.41
N ARG A 94 -17.17 3.09 2.90
CA ARG A 94 -17.68 3.48 1.58
C ARG A 94 -18.11 4.95 1.55
N LEU A 95 -18.78 5.45 2.57
CA LEU A 95 -19.14 6.86 2.69
C LEU A 95 -17.87 7.72 2.76
N LEU A 96 -16.83 7.28 3.47
CA LEU A 96 -15.54 7.97 3.49
C LEU A 96 -14.85 7.93 2.12
N SER A 97 -15.06 6.91 1.29
CA SER A 97 -14.54 6.86 -0.08
C SER A 97 -15.39 7.63 -1.11
N ASP A 98 -16.71 7.65 -0.94
CA ASP A 98 -17.69 8.27 -1.86
C ASP A 98 -17.93 9.74 -1.54
N VAL A 99 -17.66 10.16 -0.31
CA VAL A 99 -17.39 11.56 0.02
C VAL A 99 -16.05 11.91 -0.61
N LYS A 100 -16.07 12.11 -1.94
CA LYS A 100 -15.25 13.10 -2.61
C LYS A 100 -15.61 14.43 -1.98
N THR A 101 -15.00 14.71 -0.85
CA THR A 101 -15.01 16.05 -0.27
C THR A 101 -14.32 16.93 -1.30
N ASN A 102 -15.10 17.60 -2.15
CA ASN A 102 -14.63 18.75 -2.92
C ASN A 102 -14.17 19.91 -1.99
N TYR A 103 -14.29 19.74 -0.68
CA TYR A 103 -13.82 20.63 0.38
C TYR A 103 -12.52 20.16 1.07
N PHE A 104 -12.00 18.98 0.70
CA PHE A 104 -10.58 18.72 0.82
C PHE A 104 -10.04 18.81 -0.60
N HIS A 105 -9.35 19.91 -0.91
CA HIS A 105 -8.14 19.71 -1.67
C HIS A 105 -7.45 18.55 -0.96
N GLU A 106 -7.25 17.39 -1.63
CA GLU A 106 -6.19 16.48 -1.21
C GLU A 106 -5.03 17.42 -0.91
N GLN A 107 -4.70 17.61 0.36
CA GLN A 107 -3.48 18.32 0.71
C GLN A 107 -2.46 17.56 -0.10
N PRO A 108 -1.84 18.16 -1.11
CA PRO A 108 -1.23 17.31 -2.11
C PRO A 108 -0.15 16.58 -1.33
N ARG A 109 -0.30 15.26 -1.26
CA ARG A 109 0.60 14.43 -0.47
C ARG A 109 1.70 14.12 -1.44
N ALA A 110 2.95 14.41 -1.05
CA ALA A 110 4.07 13.99 -1.86
C ALA A 110 3.94 12.48 -2.11
N ARG A 111 4.14 12.08 -3.36
CA ARG A 111 3.94 10.68 -3.76
C ARG A 111 4.83 9.77 -2.92
N LEU A 112 4.35 8.55 -2.67
CA LEU A 112 5.17 7.58 -1.97
C LEU A 112 6.35 7.18 -2.85
N LEU A 113 7.42 6.68 -2.22
CA LEU A 113 8.62 6.28 -2.95
C LEU A 113 8.32 5.21 -3.99
N GLY A 114 7.39 4.28 -3.70
CA GLY A 114 6.95 3.25 -4.63
C GLY A 114 6.30 3.83 -5.89
N ASP A 115 5.39 4.81 -5.73
CA ASP A 115 4.70 5.46 -6.85
C ASP A 115 5.69 6.20 -7.76
N ILE A 116 6.64 6.92 -7.16
CA ILE A 116 7.69 7.63 -7.91
C ILE A 116 8.54 6.64 -8.72
N LEU A 117 8.86 5.47 -8.15
CA LEU A 117 9.65 4.45 -8.84
C LEU A 117 8.88 3.80 -10.01
N LEU A 118 7.57 3.63 -9.88
CA LEU A 118 6.68 3.19 -10.97
C LEU A 118 6.61 4.24 -12.08
N ASP A 119 6.41 5.52 -11.73
CA ASP A 119 6.32 6.61 -12.69
C ASP A 119 7.63 6.86 -13.44
N MET A 120 8.77 6.64 -12.76
CA MET A 120 10.09 6.64 -13.40
C MET A 120 10.35 5.38 -14.27
N GLN A 121 9.41 4.43 -14.32
CA GLN A 121 9.52 3.14 -15.01
C GLN A 121 10.76 2.34 -14.59
N VAL A 122 11.16 2.47 -13.32
CA VAL A 122 12.32 1.76 -12.77
C VAL A 122 11.93 0.37 -12.26
N ILE A 123 10.69 0.25 -11.78
CA ILE A 123 10.09 -1.01 -11.31
C ILE A 123 8.70 -1.17 -11.92
N THR A 124 8.19 -2.39 -11.91
CA THR A 124 6.83 -2.73 -12.33
C THR A 124 5.87 -2.84 -11.13
N PRO A 125 4.55 -2.76 -11.35
CA PRO A 125 3.58 -2.95 -10.27
C PRO A 125 3.69 -4.31 -9.58
N SER A 126 4.00 -5.38 -10.35
CA SER A 126 4.23 -6.72 -9.81
C SER A 126 5.45 -6.79 -8.92
N GLU A 127 6.59 -6.22 -9.35
CA GLU A 127 7.81 -6.16 -8.54
C GLU A 127 7.61 -5.35 -7.25
N LEU A 128 6.88 -4.24 -7.33
CA LEU A 128 6.54 -3.45 -6.15
C LEU A 128 5.68 -4.25 -5.16
N GLN A 129 4.66 -4.96 -5.64
CA GLN A 129 3.81 -5.79 -4.79
C GLN A 129 4.59 -6.93 -4.11
N GLU A 130 5.48 -7.60 -4.85
CA GLU A 130 6.34 -8.66 -4.29
C GLU A 130 7.25 -8.13 -3.18
N VAL A 131 7.86 -6.96 -3.40
CA VAL A 131 8.74 -6.32 -2.42
C VAL A 131 7.96 -5.88 -1.18
N LEU A 132 6.74 -5.37 -1.34
CA LEU A 132 5.87 -4.98 -0.23
C LEU A 132 5.41 -6.20 0.59
N LYS A 133 5.09 -7.33 -0.06
CA LYS A 133 4.81 -8.60 0.62
C LYS A 133 6.03 -9.08 1.42
N MET A 134 7.22 -9.02 0.85
CA MET A 134 8.45 -9.36 1.58
C MET A 134 8.73 -8.41 2.76
N GLN A 135 8.31 -7.15 2.67
CA GLN A 135 8.41 -6.19 3.77
C GLN A 135 7.40 -6.50 4.90
N SER A 136 6.19 -6.96 4.57
CA SER A 136 5.14 -7.33 5.54
C SER A 136 5.38 -8.69 6.20
N ASP A 137 5.86 -9.67 5.43
CA ASP A 137 5.91 -11.09 5.83
C ASP A 137 7.09 -11.44 6.76
N GLY A 138 7.98 -10.49 7.01
CA GLY A 138 8.80 -10.47 8.22
C GLY A 138 9.70 -11.69 8.47
N MET A 139 10.67 -11.99 7.60
CA MET A 139 11.86 -12.74 8.03
C MET A 139 12.70 -11.85 8.96
N ALA A 140 12.63 -12.13 10.25
CA ALA A 140 13.17 -11.36 11.38
C ALA A 140 14.70 -11.17 11.43
N ILE A 141 15.45 -11.56 10.39
CA ILE A 141 16.92 -11.58 10.40
C ILE A 141 17.55 -10.44 9.59
N ILE A 142 16.76 -9.73 8.77
CA ILE A 142 17.31 -8.67 7.91
C ILE A 142 17.10 -7.30 8.57
N THR A 143 18.21 -6.71 9.01
CA THR A 143 18.34 -5.48 9.81
C THR A 143 17.83 -4.18 9.17
N ASP A 144 17.28 -4.23 7.96
CA ASP A 144 16.75 -3.04 7.28
C ASP A 144 15.48 -3.38 6.48
N ARG A 145 14.32 -2.95 7.03
CA ARG A 145 12.98 -3.11 6.43
C ARG A 145 12.60 -1.99 5.45
N ARG A 146 13.53 -1.12 5.06
CA ARG A 146 13.22 0.03 4.18
C ARG A 146 13.05 -0.44 2.74
N LEU A 147 11.95 -0.04 2.08
CA LEU A 147 11.62 -0.40 0.69
C LEU A 147 12.83 -0.26 -0.26
N GLY A 148 13.47 0.92 -0.26
CA GLY A 148 14.62 1.18 -1.13
C GLY A 148 15.80 0.23 -0.94
N GLN A 149 16.04 -0.25 0.29
CA GLN A 149 17.11 -1.22 0.54
C GLN A 149 16.75 -2.62 0.07
N ILE A 150 15.49 -3.03 0.23
CA ILE A 150 15.01 -4.32 -0.29
C ILE A 150 15.14 -4.33 -1.82
N LEU A 151 14.72 -3.25 -2.48
CA LEU A 151 14.84 -3.07 -3.93
C LEU A 151 16.30 -3.12 -4.42
N LEU A 152 17.23 -2.48 -3.71
CA LEU A 152 18.66 -2.54 -4.03
C LEU A 152 19.24 -3.95 -3.86
N ARG A 153 18.86 -4.67 -2.79
CA ARG A 153 19.34 -6.04 -2.53
C ARG A 153 18.83 -7.02 -3.59
N GLN A 154 17.59 -6.86 -4.02
CA GLN A 154 17.01 -7.64 -5.12
C GLN A 154 17.53 -7.21 -6.50
N LYS A 155 18.39 -6.19 -6.57
CA LYS A 155 18.94 -5.61 -7.80
C LYS A 155 17.85 -5.09 -8.76
N LEU A 156 16.66 -4.80 -8.26
CA LEU A 156 15.55 -4.22 -9.02
C LEU A 156 15.82 -2.75 -9.34
N ILE A 157 16.59 -2.05 -8.49
CA ILE A 157 16.97 -0.66 -8.71
C ILE A 157 18.47 -0.44 -8.53
N THR A 158 18.98 0.66 -9.08
CA THR A 158 20.36 1.12 -8.87
C THR A 158 20.43 2.25 -7.84
N PRO A 159 21.59 2.48 -7.22
CA PRO A 159 21.79 3.62 -6.31
C PRO A 159 21.40 4.96 -6.94
N SER A 160 21.73 5.16 -8.22
CA SER A 160 21.36 6.38 -8.96
C SER A 160 19.85 6.55 -9.09
N LYS A 161 19.11 5.47 -9.41
CA LYS A 161 17.65 5.53 -9.54
C LYS A 161 16.98 5.77 -8.20
N LEU A 162 17.45 5.13 -7.12
CA LEU A 162 16.93 5.36 -5.78
C LEU A 162 17.17 6.80 -5.31
N ALA A 163 18.39 7.30 -5.45
CA ALA A 163 18.73 8.68 -5.07
C ALA A 163 17.86 9.68 -5.84
N ARG A 164 17.70 9.50 -7.15
CA ARG A 164 16.82 10.34 -7.97
C ARG A 164 15.38 10.33 -7.49
N ALA A 165 14.83 9.14 -7.18
CA ALA A 165 13.46 9.02 -6.66
C ALA A 165 13.28 9.75 -5.32
N LEU A 166 14.27 9.67 -4.42
CA LEU A 166 14.27 10.39 -3.14
C LEU A 166 14.33 11.92 -3.34
N ILE A 167 15.08 12.40 -4.33
CA ILE A 167 15.11 13.84 -4.67
C ILE A 167 13.76 14.31 -5.21
N ILE A 168 13.13 13.54 -6.10
CA ILE A 168 11.79 13.86 -6.62
C ILE A 168 10.79 13.92 -5.45
N GLN A 169 10.83 12.93 -4.56
CA GLN A 169 9.98 12.91 -3.38
C GLN A 169 10.18 14.14 -2.49
N GLN A 170 11.43 14.52 -2.23
CA GLN A 170 11.74 15.74 -1.47
C GLN A 170 11.18 16.99 -2.17
N GLN A 171 11.43 17.14 -3.47
CA GLN A 171 11.02 18.34 -4.22
C GLN A 171 9.50 18.50 -4.22
N GLU A 172 8.77 17.38 -4.36
CA GLU A 172 7.32 17.37 -4.18
C GLU A 172 6.95 17.82 -2.77
N ARG A 173 7.53 17.23 -1.71
CA ARG A 173 7.26 17.65 -0.32
C ARG A 173 7.51 19.13 -0.08
N SER A 174 8.61 19.66 -0.62
CA SER A 174 8.97 21.08 -0.50
C SER A 174 7.98 21.99 -1.24
N SER A 175 7.54 21.61 -2.45
CA SER A 175 6.50 22.35 -3.20
C SER A 175 5.17 22.44 -2.43
N LEU A 176 4.93 21.46 -1.57
CA LEU A 176 3.77 21.35 -0.70
C LEU A 176 3.96 22.04 0.65
N ARG A 177 5.08 22.74 0.83
CA ARG A 177 5.49 23.41 2.07
C ARG A 177 5.50 22.45 3.27
N ILE A 178 5.74 21.17 3.01
CA ILE A 178 5.94 20.18 4.06
C ILE A 178 7.34 20.39 4.60
N ALA A 179 7.42 20.62 5.91
CA ALA A 179 8.70 20.89 6.55
C ALA A 179 9.72 19.74 6.37
N PRO A 180 11.01 20.07 6.32
CA PRO A 180 12.07 19.10 6.12
C PRO A 180 12.14 18.19 7.35
N GLN A 181 12.25 16.89 7.11
CA GLN A 181 12.32 15.89 8.17
C GLN A 181 13.72 15.35 8.39
N VAL A 182 14.58 15.48 7.37
CA VAL A 182 15.96 14.99 7.42
C VAL A 182 16.94 16.08 7.04
N LEU A 183 18.18 15.94 7.54
CA LEU A 183 19.25 16.92 7.33
C LEU A 183 19.46 17.27 5.86
N GLY A 184 19.40 16.29 4.96
CA GLY A 184 19.55 16.52 3.52
C GLY A 184 18.50 17.49 2.95
N GLU A 185 17.24 17.31 3.34
CA GLU A 185 16.15 18.20 2.92
C GLU A 185 16.36 19.61 3.47
N TYR A 186 16.72 19.71 4.74
CA TYR A 186 17.01 20.98 5.40
C TYR A 186 18.14 21.74 4.70
N LEU A 187 19.24 21.07 4.35
CA LEU A 187 20.38 21.70 3.66
C LEU A 187 19.99 22.28 2.29
N VAL A 188 19.08 21.63 1.56
CA VAL A 188 18.57 22.13 0.28
C VAL A 188 17.63 23.30 0.48
N GLU A 189 16.71 23.24 1.44
CA GLU A 189 15.79 24.34 1.75
C GLU A 189 16.52 25.61 2.20
N GLN A 190 17.58 25.46 2.98
CA GLN A 190 18.46 26.56 3.39
C GLN A 190 19.41 27.02 2.27
N GLN A 191 19.29 26.48 1.05
CA GLN A 191 20.13 26.78 -0.11
C GLN A 191 21.64 26.56 0.13
N LEU A 192 21.99 25.71 1.11
CA LEU A 192 23.38 25.37 1.41
C LEU A 192 23.94 24.36 0.41
N ILE A 193 23.08 23.52 -0.16
CA ILE A 193 23.39 22.61 -1.26
C ILE A 193 22.26 22.62 -2.28
N THR A 194 22.58 22.25 -3.52
CA THR A 194 21.60 22.03 -4.60
C THR A 194 21.01 20.62 -4.55
N PRO A 195 19.80 20.39 -5.11
CA PRO A 195 19.24 19.05 -5.26
C PRO A 195 20.18 18.07 -5.98
N GLU A 196 20.91 18.54 -6.99
CA GLU A 196 21.88 17.74 -7.75
C GLU A 196 23.10 17.38 -6.91
N GLN A 197 23.54 18.26 -6.01
CA GLN A 197 24.61 17.96 -5.05
C GLN A 197 24.13 16.93 -4.02
N LEU A 198 22.91 17.08 -3.50
CA LEU A 198 22.33 16.11 -2.58
C LEU A 198 22.17 14.74 -3.24
N GLU A 199 21.72 14.67 -4.49
CA GLU A 199 21.63 13.42 -5.24
C GLU A 199 22.98 12.72 -5.33
N LYS A 200 24.05 13.44 -5.68
CA LYS A 200 25.41 12.88 -5.73
C LYS A 200 25.86 12.32 -4.39
N VAL A 201 25.55 13.03 -3.30
CA VAL A 201 25.85 12.58 -1.93
C VAL A 201 25.08 11.31 -1.58
N LEU A 202 23.78 11.25 -1.90
CA LEU A 202 22.93 10.08 -1.65
C LEU A 202 23.39 8.86 -2.46
N ILE A 203 23.77 9.06 -3.72
CA ILE A 203 24.36 7.99 -4.56
C ILE A 203 25.59 7.41 -3.87
N GLU A 204 26.51 8.27 -3.43
CA GLU A 204 27.74 7.81 -2.77
C GLU A 204 27.44 7.14 -1.44
N GLN A 205 26.50 7.68 -0.65
CA GLN A 205 26.06 7.07 0.61
C GLN A 205 25.52 5.65 0.40
N ILE A 206 24.60 5.49 -0.54
CA ILE A 206 24.00 4.19 -0.87
C ILE A 206 25.09 3.21 -1.35
N ARG A 207 26.05 3.65 -2.17
CA ARG A 207 27.15 2.80 -2.65
C ARG A 207 28.08 2.36 -1.54
N LEU A 208 28.39 3.25 -0.60
CA LEU A 208 29.23 2.93 0.57
C LEU A 208 28.50 1.98 1.52
N ASP A 209 27.21 2.20 1.75
CA ASP A 209 26.36 1.30 2.55
C ASP A 209 26.31 -0.12 1.95
N GLN A 210 26.21 -0.24 0.61
CA GLN A 210 26.28 -1.54 -0.08
C GLN A 210 27.64 -2.25 0.09
N LYS A 211 28.72 -1.51 0.34
CA LYS A 211 30.07 -2.03 0.64
C LYS A 211 30.29 -2.27 2.14
N GLY A 212 29.27 -2.10 2.97
CA GLY A 212 29.37 -2.21 4.43
C GLY A 212 30.05 -1.02 5.10
N GLN A 213 30.33 0.06 4.36
CA GLN A 213 30.95 1.28 4.88
C GLN A 213 29.86 2.30 5.20
N ARG A 214 29.39 2.32 6.44
CA ARG A 214 28.37 3.28 6.88
C ARG A 214 29.02 4.64 7.16
N LEU A 215 28.79 5.60 6.28
CA LEU A 215 29.17 7.00 6.48
C LEU A 215 27.92 7.88 6.60
N SER A 216 28.00 8.86 7.49
CA SER A 216 26.91 9.83 7.65
C SER A 216 26.86 10.79 6.46
N LEU A 217 25.67 11.34 6.18
CA LEU A 217 25.49 12.33 5.11
C LEU A 217 26.50 13.51 5.27
N GLY A 218 26.70 13.98 6.51
CA GLY A 218 27.66 15.04 6.82
C GLY A 218 29.11 14.66 6.49
N GLN A 219 29.54 13.44 6.81
CA GLN A 219 30.90 12.98 6.48
C GLN A 219 31.11 12.91 4.96
N ILE A 220 30.09 12.48 4.21
CA ILE A 220 30.16 12.40 2.74
C ILE A 220 30.18 13.80 2.13
N LEU A 221 29.40 14.74 2.65
CA LEU A 221 29.42 16.16 2.22
C LEU A 221 30.80 16.79 2.37
N ILE A 222 31.51 16.51 3.47
CA ILE A 222 32.89 16.97 3.69
C ILE A 222 33.84 16.28 2.71
N ARG A 223 33.73 14.96 2.57
CA ARG A 223 34.58 14.15 1.68
C ARG A 223 34.48 14.60 0.21
N LEU A 224 33.27 14.92 -0.24
CA LEU A 224 33.01 15.43 -1.59
C LEU A 224 33.32 16.93 -1.74
N ARG A 225 33.82 17.59 -0.68
CA ARG A 225 34.12 19.03 -0.64
C ARG A 225 32.92 19.92 -1.02
N ILE A 226 31.71 19.46 -0.71
CA ILE A 226 30.47 20.21 -0.99
C ILE A 226 30.25 21.24 0.11
N LEU A 227 30.48 20.88 1.37
CA LEU A 227 30.37 21.78 2.52
C LEU A 227 31.55 21.62 3.48
N PRO A 228 32.03 22.71 4.09
CA PRO A 228 33.02 22.63 5.15
C PRO A 228 32.38 22.15 6.47
N PRO A 229 33.16 21.50 7.37
CA PRO A 229 32.64 20.91 8.61
C PRO A 229 31.84 21.89 9.48
N LYS A 230 32.33 23.13 9.61
CA LYS A 230 31.69 24.19 10.40
C LYS A 230 30.25 24.50 9.95
N VAL A 231 29.98 24.45 8.64
CA VAL A 231 28.65 24.73 8.10
C VAL A 231 27.70 23.57 8.41
N ILE A 232 28.19 22.34 8.39
CA ILE A 232 27.40 21.14 8.71
C ILE A 232 27.05 21.11 10.19
N GLU A 233 28.01 21.36 11.08
CA GLU A 233 27.77 21.42 12.53
C GLU A 233 26.70 22.46 12.89
N LYS A 234 26.80 23.65 12.28
CA LYS A 234 25.79 24.70 12.41
C LYS A 234 24.42 24.22 11.89
N ALA A 235 24.36 23.67 10.68
CA ALA A 235 23.12 23.20 10.08
C ALA A 235 22.44 22.09 10.90
N VAL A 236 23.20 21.16 11.48
CA VAL A 236 22.68 20.11 12.38
C VAL A 236 22.06 20.73 13.64
N THR A 237 22.75 21.71 14.23
CA THR A 237 22.29 22.40 15.44
C THR A 237 21.00 23.18 15.16
N ASP A 238 20.95 23.91 14.04
CA ASP A 238 19.78 24.68 13.64
C ASP A 238 18.59 23.75 13.30
N HIS A 239 18.83 22.63 12.62
CA HIS A 239 17.81 21.62 12.32
C HIS A 239 17.22 20.99 13.60
N GLN A 240 18.07 20.64 14.59
CA GLN A 240 17.60 20.13 15.87
C GLN A 240 16.73 21.16 16.61
N ARG A 241 17.16 22.43 16.68
CA ARG A 241 16.37 23.50 17.30
C ARG A 241 15.02 23.71 16.61
N ALA A 242 15.00 23.71 15.27
CA ALA A 242 13.78 23.85 14.49
C ALA A 242 12.82 22.66 14.68
N PHE A 243 13.35 21.47 14.95
CA PHE A 243 12.55 20.30 15.30
C PHE A 243 11.92 20.44 16.69
N TRP A 244 12.71 20.76 17.72
CA TRP A 244 12.21 20.91 19.10
C TRP A 244 11.20 22.05 19.27
N ALA A 245 11.40 23.19 18.59
CA ALA A 245 10.49 24.33 18.63
C ALA A 245 9.07 24.04 18.09
N LYS A 246 8.87 22.92 17.37
CA LYS A 246 7.55 22.47 16.89
C LYS A 246 6.81 21.55 17.88
N LEU A 247 7.52 20.98 18.85
CA LEU A 247 6.95 20.08 19.86
C LEU A 247 6.46 20.82 21.10
N ASP A 248 6.93 22.05 21.33
CA ASP A 248 6.50 22.92 22.45
C ASP A 248 5.22 23.73 22.15
N LYS A 249 4.42 23.32 21.16
CA LYS A 249 3.13 23.91 20.79
C LYS A 249 2.01 22.89 20.93
#